data_AF-A0A7J0A2P6-F1
#
_entry.id   AF-A0A7J0A2P6-F1
#
_cell.length_a   1.000
_cell.length_b   1.000
_cell.length_c   1.000
_cell.angle_alpha   90.00
_cell.angle_beta   90.00
_cell.angle_gamma   90.00
#
_symmetry.space_group_name_H-M   'P 1'
#
loop_
_entity.id
_entity.type
_entity.pdbx_description
1 polymer ?
#
loop_
_entity_poly.entity_id
_entity_poly.type
_entity_poly.pdbx_seq_one_letter_code
_entity_poly.pdbx_strand_id
1 'polypeptide(L)'
;MRLSCSAVASLTQPLFNKGVNIAQLKIAKAQQEEARLSFEQTLLNAGMEVNEALVQYQTAHEKATFYDKQVAFLQTAARSTSLLMKHGSTTYLEVLTAQQTLLSAQLSQVANRFTEIQGVITLYQALGGGRMSMNDMPRR
;
A
#
# COMPACT_ATOMS: atom_id res chain seq x y z
N MET A 1 -73.59 -1.68 14.28
CA MET A 1 -73.07 -2.55 13.19
C MET A 1 -71.89 -1.95 12.40
N ARG A 2 -71.09 -1.03 12.97
CA ARG A 2 -69.90 -0.46 12.30
C ARG A 2 -68.55 -0.88 12.91
N LEU A 3 -68.53 -1.34 14.17
CA LEU A 3 -67.29 -1.74 14.85
C LEU A 3 -66.76 -3.12 14.43
N SER A 4 -67.63 -4.03 13.99
CA SER A 4 -67.22 -5.41 13.64
C SER A 4 -66.37 -5.48 12.37
N CYS A 5 -66.56 -4.55 11.42
CA CYS A 5 -65.81 -4.53 10.16
C CYS A 5 -64.37 -4.00 10.37
N SER A 6 -64.19 -3.02 11.25
CA SER A 6 -62.87 -2.46 11.57
C SER A 6 -61.98 -3.45 12.31
N ALA A 7 -62.53 -4.21 13.27
CA ALA A 7 -61.79 -5.21 14.03
C ALA A 7 -61.31 -6.39 13.14
N VAL A 8 -62.14 -6.83 12.20
CA VAL A 8 -61.78 -7.87 11.21
C VAL A 8 -60.77 -7.34 10.18
N ALA A 9 -60.89 -6.08 9.75
CA ALA A 9 -59.91 -5.44 8.88
C ALA A 9 -58.53 -5.28 9.56
N SER A 10 -58.49 -4.90 10.85
CA SER A 10 -57.24 -4.80 11.61
C SER A 10 -56.58 -6.16 11.88
N LEU A 11 -57.36 -7.23 11.97
CA LEU A 11 -56.84 -8.59 12.20
C LEU A 11 -56.36 -9.28 10.91
N THR A 12 -56.86 -8.85 9.76
CA THR A 12 -56.52 -9.40 8.43
C THR A 12 -55.37 -8.67 7.74
N GLN A 13 -55.10 -7.41 8.10
CA GLN A 13 -53.92 -6.65 7.64
C GLN A 13 -52.58 -7.40 7.79
N PRO A 14 -52.26 -8.04 8.94
CA PRO A 14 -51.02 -8.79 9.10
C PRO A 14 -50.95 -10.07 8.26
N LEU A 15 -52.09 -10.68 7.95
CA LEU A 15 -52.18 -11.90 7.14
C LEU A 15 -51.87 -11.62 5.66
N PHE A 16 -52.31 -10.48 5.12
CA PHE A 16 -51.94 -10.02 3.77
C PHE A 16 -50.54 -9.37 3.72
N ASN A 17 -50.08 -8.74 4.80
CA ASN A 17 -48.71 -8.18 4.91
C ASN A 17 -47.60 -9.22 5.09
N LYS A 18 -47.94 -10.52 5.24
CA LYS A 18 -46.93 -11.60 5.30
C LYS A 18 -45.96 -11.56 4.12
N GLY A 19 -46.46 -11.27 2.90
CA GLY A 19 -45.61 -11.13 1.72
C GLY A 19 -44.60 -9.98 1.83
N VAL A 20 -45.05 -8.82 2.33
CA VAL A 20 -44.21 -7.63 2.54
C VAL A 20 -43.19 -7.88 3.65
N ASN A 21 -43.57 -8.49 4.77
CA ASN A 21 -42.64 -8.80 5.86
C ASN A 21 -41.58 -9.84 5.43
N ILE A 22 -41.98 -10.85 4.65
CA ILE A 22 -41.03 -11.83 4.07
C ILE A 22 -40.09 -11.15 3.09
N ALA A 23 -40.59 -10.24 2.24
CA ALA A 23 -39.77 -9.47 1.31
C ALA A 23 -38.77 -8.57 2.05
N GLN A 24 -39.21 -7.84 3.09
CA GLN A 24 -38.33 -7.01 3.92
C GLN A 24 -37.27 -7.84 4.64
N LEU A 25 -37.65 -9.00 5.19
CA LEU A 25 -36.68 -9.94 5.79
C LEU A 25 -35.65 -10.43 4.75
N LYS A 26 -36.09 -10.72 3.52
CA LYS A 26 -35.19 -11.14 2.44
C LYS A 26 -34.23 -10.01 2.05
N ILE A 27 -34.70 -8.77 1.97
CA ILE A 27 -33.88 -7.58 1.73
C ILE A 27 -32.86 -7.40 2.84
N ALA A 28 -33.29 -7.45 4.11
CA ALA A 28 -32.39 -7.30 5.25
C ALA A 28 -31.31 -8.39 5.29
N LYS A 29 -31.66 -9.65 4.98
CA LYS A 29 -30.70 -10.75 4.85
C LYS A 29 -29.71 -10.52 3.71
N ALA A 30 -30.17 -10.02 2.56
CA ALA A 30 -29.29 -9.70 1.44
C ALA A 30 -28.32 -8.56 1.78
N GLN A 31 -28.78 -7.51 2.45
CA GLN A 31 -27.95 -6.40 2.93
C GLN A 31 -26.93 -6.86 3.98
N GLN A 32 -27.31 -7.77 4.88
CA GLN A 32 -26.38 -8.35 5.84
C GLN A 32 -25.26 -9.13 5.14
N GLU A 33 -25.62 -9.93 4.13
CA GLU A 33 -24.64 -10.70 3.36
C GLU A 33 -23.72 -9.78 2.55
N GLU A 34 -24.26 -8.73 1.95
CA GLU A 34 -23.48 -7.68 1.27
C GLU A 34 -22.48 -7.02 2.22
N ALA A 35 -22.91 -6.64 3.43
CA ALA A 35 -22.04 -6.06 4.45
C ALA A 35 -20.94 -7.04 4.89
N ARG A 36 -21.25 -8.34 5.04
CA ARG A 36 -20.26 -9.38 5.36
C ARG A 36 -19.20 -9.49 4.27
N LEU A 37 -19.62 -9.58 3.01
CA LEU A 37 -18.71 -9.68 1.86
C LEU A 37 -17.86 -8.41 1.71
N SER A 38 -18.45 -7.23 1.93
CA SER A 38 -17.72 -5.95 1.93
C SER A 38 -16.64 -5.90 3.02
N PHE A 39 -16.96 -6.40 4.22
CA PHE A 39 -15.99 -6.52 5.30
C PHE A 39 -14.86 -7.48 4.95
N GLU A 40 -15.17 -8.67 4.43
CA GLU A 40 -14.16 -9.65 3.99
C GLU A 40 -13.24 -9.07 2.92
N GLN A 41 -13.79 -8.39 1.92
CA GLN A 41 -13.00 -7.73 0.88
C GLN A 41 -12.09 -6.64 1.46
N THR A 42 -12.59 -5.83 2.39
CA THR A 42 -11.80 -4.78 3.04
C THR A 42 -10.64 -5.37 3.83
N LEU A 43 -10.87 -6.48 4.53
CA LEU A 43 -9.83 -7.18 5.27
C LEU A 43 -8.75 -7.76 4.35
N LEU A 44 -9.15 -8.38 3.24
CA LEU A 44 -8.22 -8.91 2.24
C LEU A 44 -7.38 -7.79 1.60
N ASN A 45 -8.00 -6.67 1.25
CA ASN A 45 -7.30 -5.51 0.68
C ASN A 45 -6.28 -4.95 1.67
N ALA A 46 -6.66 -4.76 2.93
CA ALA A 46 -5.74 -4.29 3.96
C ALA A 46 -4.54 -5.26 4.14
N GLY A 47 -4.79 -6.57 4.12
CA GLY A 47 -3.72 -7.57 4.19
C GLY A 47 -2.75 -7.50 2.99
N MET A 48 -3.28 -7.30 1.78
CA MET A 48 -2.47 -7.11 0.58
C MET A 48 -1.63 -5.84 0.65
N GLU A 49 -2.22 -4.70 1.04
CA GLU A 49 -1.51 -3.41 1.17
C GLU A 49 -0.34 -3.50 2.16
N VAL A 50 -0.54 -4.15 3.32
CA VAL A 50 0.53 -4.37 4.30
C VAL A 50 1.62 -5.26 3.72
N ASN A 51 1.26 -6.36 3.06
CA ASN A 51 2.22 -7.27 2.46
C ASN A 51 3.05 -6.61 1.35
N GLU A 52 2.40 -5.85 0.46
CA GLU A 52 3.09 -5.11 -0.60
C GLU A 52 4.09 -4.09 -0.03
N ALA A 53 3.69 -3.32 0.97
CA ALA A 53 4.56 -2.35 1.63
C ALA A 53 5.76 -3.02 2.31
N LEU A 54 5.53 -4.15 2.99
CA LEU A 54 6.58 -4.91 3.65
C LEU A 54 7.58 -5.49 2.64
N VAL A 55 7.09 -6.10 1.57
CA VAL A 55 7.93 -6.65 0.50
C VAL A 55 8.74 -5.56 -0.19
N GLN A 56 8.14 -4.39 -0.43
CA GLN A 56 8.85 -3.23 -1.01
C GLN A 56 10.03 -2.80 -0.11
N TYR A 57 9.79 -2.63 1.18
CA TYR A 57 10.83 -2.29 2.15
C TYR A 57 11.93 -3.36 2.20
N GLN A 58 11.55 -4.63 2.39
CA GLN A 58 12.47 -5.75 2.55
C GLN A 58 13.37 -5.89 1.32
N THR A 59 12.79 -5.83 0.12
CA THR A 59 13.52 -5.95 -1.14
C THR A 59 14.49 -4.79 -1.34
N ALA A 60 14.07 -3.55 -1.04
CA ALA A 60 14.94 -2.38 -1.14
C ALA A 60 16.08 -2.45 -0.11
N HIS A 61 15.78 -2.89 1.11
CA HIS A 61 16.77 -3.07 2.17
C HIS A 61 17.83 -4.11 1.80
N GLU A 62 17.42 -5.27 1.28
CA GLU A 62 18.34 -6.31 0.81
C GLU A 62 19.23 -5.82 -0.34
N LYS A 63 18.66 -5.06 -1.28
CA LYS A 63 19.39 -4.45 -2.40
C LYS A 63 20.42 -3.40 -1.97
N ALA A 64 20.23 -2.74 -0.82
CA ALA A 64 21.13 -1.67 -0.36
C ALA A 64 22.59 -2.14 -0.29
N THR A 65 22.82 -3.33 0.25
CA THR A 65 24.18 -3.88 0.38
C THR A 65 24.87 -4.15 -0.96
N PHE A 66 24.10 -4.46 -2.01
CA PHE A 66 24.62 -4.65 -3.36
C PHE A 66 25.00 -3.31 -4.00
N TYR A 67 24.16 -2.29 -3.82
CA TYR A 67 24.47 -0.94 -4.29
C TYR A 67 25.69 -0.35 -3.58
N ASP A 68 25.83 -0.55 -2.27
CA ASP A 68 27.00 -0.10 -1.50
C ASP A 68 28.29 -0.71 -2.06
N LYS A 69 28.29 -2.02 -2.30
CA LYS A 69 29.43 -2.72 -2.91
C LYS A 69 29.70 -2.20 -4.32
N GLN A 70 28.68 -2.05 -5.15
CA GLN A 70 28.82 -1.55 -6.52
C GLN A 70 29.45 -0.16 -6.57
N VAL A 71 28.99 0.77 -5.73
CA VAL A 71 29.55 2.12 -5.62
C VAL A 71 31.01 2.06 -5.17
N ALA A 72 31.35 1.26 -4.16
CA ALA A 72 32.73 1.12 -3.68
C ALA A 72 33.67 0.56 -4.77
N PHE A 73 33.23 -0.45 -5.52
CA PHE A 73 33.99 -1.00 -6.64
C PHE A 73 34.21 0.04 -7.75
N LEU A 74 33.15 0.74 -8.16
CA LEU A 74 33.23 1.75 -9.22
C LEU A 74 34.02 2.98 -8.81
N GLN A 75 34.02 3.34 -7.53
CA GLN A 75 34.84 4.42 -7.00
C GLN A 75 36.33 4.07 -7.08
N THR A 76 36.67 2.82 -6.75
CA THR A 76 38.02 2.29 -6.91
C THR A 76 38.42 2.26 -8.38
N ALA A 77 37.54 1.78 -9.27
CA ALA A 77 37.79 1.74 -10.71
C ALA A 77 38.02 3.16 -11.27
N ALA A 78 37.15 4.12 -10.98
CA ALA A 78 37.29 5.51 -11.43
C ALA A 78 38.60 6.15 -10.94
N ARG A 79 39.01 5.86 -9.69
CA ARG A 79 40.30 6.31 -9.15
C ARG A 79 41.47 5.67 -9.90
N SER A 80 41.44 4.36 -10.14
CA SER A 80 42.47 3.65 -10.88
C SER A 80 42.60 4.16 -12.32
N THR A 81 41.50 4.34 -13.03
CA THR A 81 41.48 4.90 -14.40
C THR A 81 42.04 6.33 -14.42
N SER A 82 41.74 7.15 -13.41
CA SER A 82 42.32 8.49 -13.29
C SER A 82 43.85 8.46 -13.06
N LEU A 83 44.35 7.52 -12.26
CA LEU A 83 45.79 7.34 -12.06
C LEU A 83 46.49 6.83 -13.32
N LEU A 84 45.88 5.88 -14.04
CA LEU A 84 46.40 5.38 -15.31
C LEU A 84 46.44 6.46 -16.39
N MET A 85 45.48 7.38 -16.42
CA MET A 85 45.54 8.53 -17.32
C MET A 85 46.71 9.48 -16.98
N LYS A 86 47.02 9.65 -15.68
CA LYS A 86 48.12 10.52 -15.24
C LYS A 86 49.50 9.91 -15.48
N HIS A 87 49.62 8.59 -15.42
CA HIS A 87 50.91 7.88 -15.37
C HIS A 87 51.09 6.82 -16.48
N GLY A 88 50.16 6.70 -17.42
CA GLY A 88 50.11 5.61 -18.40
C GLY A 88 49.20 5.90 -19.60
N SER A 89 48.68 4.83 -20.22
CA SER A 89 48.12 4.83 -21.59
C SER A 89 46.61 5.10 -21.72
N THR A 90 45.94 5.52 -20.65
CA THR A 90 44.48 5.73 -20.62
C THR A 90 44.11 7.14 -21.07
N THR A 91 43.00 7.26 -21.80
CA THR A 91 42.50 8.52 -22.34
C THR A 91 41.58 9.27 -21.36
N TYR A 92 41.43 10.57 -21.55
CA TYR A 92 40.45 11.36 -20.78
C TYR A 92 39.01 10.84 -20.94
N LEU A 93 38.66 10.32 -22.12
CA LEU A 93 37.35 9.75 -22.39
C LEU A 93 37.06 8.52 -21.51
N GLU A 94 38.06 7.68 -21.25
CA GLU A 94 37.92 6.52 -20.37
C GLU A 94 37.71 6.94 -18.91
N VAL A 95 38.41 8.00 -18.46
CA VAL A 95 38.18 8.60 -17.13
C VAL A 95 36.75 9.12 -17.01
N LEU A 96 36.29 9.88 -18.01
CA LEU A 96 34.93 10.42 -18.03
C LEU A 96 33.88 9.29 -18.01
N THR A 97 34.10 8.24 -18.78
CA THR A 97 33.22 7.07 -18.83
C THR A 97 33.16 6.35 -17.48
N ALA A 98 34.30 6.18 -16.80
CA ALA A 98 34.36 5.59 -15.47
C ALA A 98 33.63 6.45 -14.42
N GLN A 99 33.79 7.77 -14.48
CA GLN A 99 33.07 8.71 -13.62
C GLN A 99 31.55 8.70 -13.87
N GLN A 100 31.12 8.69 -15.13
CA GLN A 100 29.72 8.58 -15.50
C GLN A 100 29.09 7.28 -14.98
N THR A 101 29.83 6.16 -15.07
CA THR A 101 29.40 4.86 -14.55
C THR A 101 29.25 4.88 -13.03
N LEU A 102 30.22 5.46 -12.31
CA LEU A 102 30.13 5.66 -10.86
C LEU A 102 28.92 6.52 -10.47
N LEU A 103 28.70 7.64 -11.17
CA LEU A 103 27.57 8.53 -10.90
C LEU A 103 26.23 7.81 -11.08
N SER A 104 26.07 7.05 -12.17
CA SER A 104 24.85 6.26 -12.41
C SER A 104 24.59 5.22 -11.31
N ALA A 105 25.65 4.58 -10.78
CA ALA A 105 25.52 3.65 -9.66
C ALA A 105 25.12 4.36 -8.36
N GLN A 106 25.70 5.54 -8.07
CA GLN A 106 25.33 6.36 -6.91
C GLN A 106 23.87 6.83 -6.99
N LEU A 107 23.40 7.24 -8.17
CA LEU A 107 22.00 7.60 -8.38
C LEU A 107 21.07 6.41 -8.13
N SER A 108 21.46 5.21 -8.56
CA SER A 108 20.70 3.98 -8.31
C SER A 108 20.64 3.63 -6.82
N GLN A 109 21.75 3.80 -6.09
CA GLN A 109 21.80 3.62 -4.63
C GLN A 109 20.83 4.58 -3.92
N VAL A 110 20.83 5.86 -4.30
CA VAL A 110 19.92 6.87 -3.73
C VAL A 110 18.46 6.56 -4.06
N ALA A 111 18.16 6.14 -5.29
CA ALA A 111 16.80 5.73 -5.68
C ALA A 111 16.33 4.50 -4.89
N ASN A 112 17.20 3.53 -4.64
CA ASN A 112 16.89 2.39 -3.78
C ASN A 112 16.62 2.82 -2.33
N ARG A 113 17.42 3.74 -1.78
CA ARG A 113 17.20 4.29 -0.44
C ARG A 113 15.86 5.03 -0.33
N PHE A 114 15.49 5.79 -1.36
CA PHE A 114 14.18 6.41 -1.43
C PHE A 114 13.05 5.37 -1.42
N THR A 115 13.21 4.29 -2.21
CA THR A 115 12.23 3.18 -2.25
C THR A 115 12.08 2.50 -0.89
N GLU A 116 13.18 2.27 -0.18
CA GLU A 116 13.18 1.72 1.18
C GLU A 116 12.37 2.59 2.15
N ILE A 117 12.64 3.90 2.16
CA ILE A 117 11.92 4.87 3.01
C ILE A 117 10.43 4.91 2.64
N GLN A 118 10.11 4.90 1.35
CA GLN A 118 8.72 4.88 0.90
C GLN A 118 7.99 3.62 1.37
N GLY A 119 8.65 2.45 1.32
CA GLY A 119 8.10 1.20 1.85
C GLY A 119 7.75 1.30 3.34
N VAL A 120 8.62 1.93 4.15
CA VAL A 120 8.36 2.18 5.59
C VAL A 120 7.16 3.09 5.79
N ILE A 121 7.06 4.19 5.03
CA ILE A 121 5.93 5.13 5.12
C ILE A 121 4.62 4.44 4.73
N THR A 122 4.61 3.68 3.64
CA THR A 122 3.44 2.94 3.18
C THR A 122 3.03 1.89 4.20
N LEU A 123 3.98 1.17 4.81
CA LEU A 123 3.70 0.19 5.85
C LEU A 123 3.04 0.85 7.08
N TYR A 124 3.55 2.01 7.51
CA TYR A 124 2.95 2.78 8.59
C TYR A 124 1.50 3.20 8.28
N GLN A 125 1.23 3.61 7.04
CA GLN A 125 -0.12 3.99 6.60
C GLN A 125 -1.06 2.78 6.54
N ALA A 126 -0.62 1.66 5.96
CA ALA A 126 -1.39 0.43 5.82
C ALA A 126 -1.77 -0.18 7.20
N LEU A 127 -0.89 -0.03 8.20
CA LEU A 127 -1.17 -0.42 9.58
C LEU A 127 -2.11 0.55 10.34
N GLY A 128 -2.58 1.62 9.68
CA GLY A 128 -3.56 2.56 10.24
C GLY A 128 -2.96 3.81 10.90
N GLY A 129 -1.64 4.01 10.85
CA GLY A 129 -0.96 5.16 11.46
C GLY A 129 -1.38 6.53 10.90
N GLY A 130 -1.89 6.57 9.65
CA GLY A 130 -2.35 7.81 9.01
C GLY A 130 -3.84 8.15 9.23
N ARG A 131 -4.62 7.28 9.88
CA ARG A 131 -6.09 7.40 9.97
C ARG A 131 -6.59 8.16 11.20
N MET A 132 -5.71 8.54 12.12
CA MET A 132 -6.09 9.38 13.26
C MET A 132 -6.19 10.84 12.79
N SER A 133 -7.35 11.20 12.23
CA SER A 133 -7.65 12.56 11.83
C SER A 133 -7.85 13.43 13.07
N MET A 134 -7.46 14.70 13.00
CA MET A 134 -7.63 15.72 14.06
C MET A 134 -9.07 15.84 14.57
N ASN A 135 -10.06 15.26 13.86
CA ASN A 135 -11.47 15.22 14.23
C ASN A 135 -11.82 14.14 15.28
N ASP A 136 -10.92 13.17 15.52
CA ASP A 136 -11.13 12.07 16.48
C ASP A 136 -10.56 12.38 17.88
N MET A 137 -9.99 13.58 18.08
CA MET A 137 -9.56 14.02 19.41
C MET A 137 -10.78 14.37 20.27
N PRO A 138 -10.91 13.82 21.50
CA PRO A 138 -11.96 14.23 22.40
C PRO A 138 -11.79 15.72 22.71
N ARG A 139 -12.79 16.52 22.32
CA ARG A 139 -12.88 17.92 22.73
C ARG A 139 -13.01 17.93 24.25
N ARG A 140 -12.00 18.50 24.92
CA ARG A 140 -12.04 18.81 26.34
C ARG A 140 -13.08 19.89 26.63
#